data_AF-A0A2J2HD55-F1
#
_entry.id   AF-A0A2J2HD55-F1
#
_cell.length_a   1.000
_cell.length_b   1.000
_cell.length_c   1.000
_cell.angle_alpha   90.00
_cell.angle_beta   90.00
_cell.angle_gamma   90.00
#
_symmetry.space_group_name_H-M   'P 1'
#
loop_
_entity.id
_entity.type
_entity.pdbx_description
1 polymer ?
#
loop_
_entity_poly.entity_id
_entity_poly.type
_entity_poly.pdbx_seq_one_letter_code
_entity_poly.pdbx_strand_id
1 'polypeptide(L)'
;IIITGISNQTISRCSILVISSDWLENLGNEYGGVIINAMQRGLPVMAIGPDAGNSLLMVVGNFIASKAALIVGIPTGNGKQLRPELPTNVVALEIAMIPIRNATRYPTIWEVYVNTPPTNITYAVLRAWKDYNTARAFQQYGSSLSVNIQGFNYVGHVGWYATNTYDWYGNLAGQQALSVDFYYTFYYITAKNNYYFFLNLVKHDVTGFPTHLSGAFTPCVATEAVNGYTSKWPGQVLFYSAPIGGSSNQVTISYEEIGLFGKEGVVVGETITQGSVNWNYLSNPIEGQDKWTWTFNNPSTDATYTLVPADIFQLNPNLPGGQPPLIETINSTALFGNYLGCFNAPSTISVTVDVYPTSVTVISTST
;
A
#
# COMPACT_ATOMS: atom_id res chain seq x y z
N ILE A 1 -28.58 23.73 -11.36
CA ILE A 1 -29.37 24.13 -10.17
C ILE A 1 -28.41 24.94 -9.29
N ILE A 2 -28.63 26.24 -9.15
CA ILE A 2 -27.87 27.05 -8.17
C ILE A 2 -28.51 26.74 -6.82
N ILE A 3 -27.83 25.90 -6.03
CA ILE A 3 -28.29 25.48 -4.71
C ILE A 3 -27.77 26.51 -3.71
N THR A 4 -28.67 27.25 -3.05
CA THR A 4 -28.32 28.27 -2.05
C THR A 4 -27.96 27.68 -0.68
N GLY A 5 -28.20 26.40 -0.44
CA GLY A 5 -27.79 25.69 0.78
C GLY A 5 -27.62 24.19 0.56
N ILE A 6 -26.56 23.60 1.11
CA ILE A 6 -26.24 22.18 0.95
C ILE A 6 -26.66 21.37 2.19
N SER A 7 -27.30 20.22 1.98
CA SER A 7 -27.71 19.31 3.06
C SER A 7 -27.02 17.96 2.95
N ASN A 8 -26.87 17.27 4.08
CA ASN A 8 -26.35 15.89 4.11
C ASN A 8 -27.18 14.93 3.23
N GLN A 9 -28.50 15.15 3.15
CA GLN A 9 -29.38 14.33 2.34
C GLN A 9 -29.13 14.54 0.85
N THR A 10 -28.95 15.79 0.40
CA THR A 10 -28.64 16.11 -0.99
C THR A 10 -27.26 15.57 -1.39
N ILE A 11 -26.25 15.78 -0.55
CA ILE A 11 -24.88 15.36 -0.84
C ILE A 11 -24.71 13.83 -0.77
N SER A 12 -25.54 13.13 0.01
CA SER A 12 -25.47 11.66 0.12
C SER A 12 -25.65 10.91 -1.21
N ARG A 13 -26.19 11.57 -2.23
CA ARG A 13 -26.44 11.02 -3.57
C ARG A 13 -25.42 11.48 -4.62
N CYS A 14 -24.45 12.30 -4.23
CA CYS A 14 -23.45 12.83 -5.13
C CYS A 14 -22.26 11.86 -5.27
N SER A 15 -21.60 11.89 -6.42
CA SER A 15 -20.34 11.17 -6.66
C SER A 15 -19.11 12.07 -6.59
N ILE A 16 -19.31 13.39 -6.67
CA ILE A 16 -18.34 14.46 -6.45
C ILE A 16 -19.10 15.72 -6.01
N LEU A 17 -18.49 16.56 -5.20
CA LEU A 17 -19.02 17.87 -4.83
C LEU A 17 -18.11 18.96 -5.43
N VAL A 18 -18.66 19.78 -6.33
CA VAL A 18 -17.94 20.91 -6.95
C VAL A 18 -18.52 22.21 -6.43
N ILE A 19 -17.68 23.09 -5.87
CA ILE A 19 -18.09 24.31 -5.17
C ILE A 19 -17.27 25.49 -5.70
N SER A 20 -17.88 26.64 -5.95
CA SER A 20 -17.12 27.84 -6.30
C SER A 20 -16.42 28.46 -5.09
N SER A 21 -15.25 29.07 -5.30
CA SER A 21 -14.52 29.79 -4.26
C SER A 21 -15.35 30.91 -3.65
N ASP A 22 -16.04 31.71 -4.46
CA ASP A 22 -16.98 32.74 -4.01
C ASP A 22 -18.05 32.20 -3.04
N TRP A 23 -18.52 30.97 -3.27
CA TRP A 23 -19.53 30.36 -2.40
C TRP A 23 -18.91 29.92 -1.08
N LEU A 24 -17.70 29.37 -1.10
CA LEU A 24 -16.95 28.98 0.10
C LEU A 24 -16.63 30.19 0.98
N GLU A 25 -16.29 31.33 0.38
CA GLU A 25 -16.03 32.56 1.12
C GLU A 25 -17.28 33.10 1.83
N ASN A 26 -18.43 33.06 1.15
CA ASN A 26 -19.66 33.63 1.70
C ASN A 26 -20.40 32.67 2.65
N LEU A 27 -20.36 31.36 2.40
CA LEU A 27 -21.21 30.37 3.06
C LEU A 27 -20.43 29.16 3.62
N GLY A 28 -19.14 29.03 3.33
CA GLY A 28 -18.35 27.87 3.72
C GLY A 28 -18.31 27.61 5.23
N ASN A 29 -18.31 28.66 6.05
CA ASN A 29 -18.36 28.52 7.51
C ASN A 29 -19.70 27.94 8.01
N GLU A 30 -20.81 28.30 7.38
CA GLU A 30 -22.15 27.81 7.75
C GLU A 30 -22.30 26.33 7.41
N TYR A 31 -21.76 25.91 6.27
CA TYR A 31 -21.92 24.55 5.74
C TYR A 31 -20.70 23.65 5.92
N GLY A 32 -19.66 24.11 6.61
CA GLY A 32 -18.41 23.37 6.77
C GLY A 32 -18.62 21.98 7.36
N GLY A 33 -19.53 21.84 8.33
CA GLY A 33 -19.88 20.53 8.90
C GLY A 33 -20.49 19.54 7.89
N VAL A 34 -21.26 20.03 6.93
CA VAL A 34 -21.85 19.22 5.86
C VAL A 34 -20.78 18.77 4.86
N ILE A 35 -19.88 19.68 4.49
CA ILE A 35 -18.74 19.39 3.60
C ILE A 35 -17.81 18.36 4.26
N ILE A 36 -17.47 18.57 5.53
CA ILE A 36 -16.63 17.64 6.32
C ILE A 36 -17.29 16.26 6.42
N ASN A 37 -18.60 16.18 6.70
CA ASN A 37 -19.31 14.90 6.75
C ASN A 37 -19.23 14.16 5.40
N ALA A 38 -19.38 14.88 4.30
CA ALA A 38 -19.24 14.31 2.96
C ALA A 38 -17.83 13.75 2.72
N MET A 39 -16.78 14.50 3.09
CA MET A 39 -15.39 14.05 3.00
C MET A 39 -15.11 12.83 3.89
N GLN A 40 -15.66 12.77 5.12
CA GLN A 40 -15.54 11.62 6.02
C GLN A 40 -16.11 10.33 5.41
N ARG A 41 -17.15 10.46 4.58
CA ARG A 41 -17.78 9.35 3.85
C ARG A 41 -17.06 9.00 2.55
N GLY A 42 -15.98 9.70 2.24
CA GLY A 42 -15.17 9.50 1.06
C GLY A 42 -15.59 10.30 -0.16
N LEU A 43 -16.52 11.25 -0.07
CA LEU A 43 -16.89 12.05 -1.23
C LEU A 43 -15.76 13.03 -1.59
N PRO A 44 -15.27 13.03 -2.84
CA PRO A 44 -14.31 14.05 -3.30
C PRO A 44 -14.97 15.42 -3.34
N VAL A 45 -14.22 16.44 -2.89
CA VAL A 45 -14.66 17.83 -2.88
C VAL A 45 -13.68 18.67 -3.70
N MET A 46 -14.20 19.39 -4.68
CA MET A 46 -13.43 20.27 -5.54
C MET A 46 -13.89 21.72 -5.39
N ALA A 47 -12.96 22.62 -5.09
CA ALA A 47 -13.17 24.05 -5.17
C ALA A 47 -12.69 24.57 -6.53
N ILE A 48 -13.45 25.52 -7.10
CA ILE A 48 -13.13 26.14 -8.40
C ILE A 48 -13.28 27.66 -8.34
N GLY A 49 -12.42 28.40 -9.02
CA GLY A 49 -12.44 29.88 -9.04
C GLY A 49 -11.16 30.51 -8.50
N PRO A 50 -11.09 31.84 -8.42
CA PRO A 50 -9.93 32.54 -7.86
C PRO A 50 -9.65 32.08 -6.44
N ASP A 51 -8.37 31.86 -6.12
CA ASP A 51 -7.88 31.42 -4.81
C ASP A 51 -8.59 30.16 -4.24
N ALA A 52 -9.12 29.30 -5.12
CA ALA A 52 -9.94 28.14 -4.74
C ALA A 52 -9.27 27.23 -3.71
N GLY A 53 -7.94 27.15 -3.76
CA GLY A 53 -7.16 26.40 -2.78
C GLY A 53 -7.38 26.92 -1.36
N ASN A 54 -7.10 28.20 -1.12
CA ASN A 54 -7.22 28.76 0.23
C ASN A 54 -8.70 28.90 0.65
N SER A 55 -9.62 29.21 -0.27
CA SER A 55 -11.06 29.26 0.05
C SER A 55 -11.58 27.91 0.59
N LEU A 56 -11.12 26.78 0.04
CA LEU A 56 -11.48 25.45 0.56
C LEU A 56 -10.81 25.16 1.89
N LEU A 57 -9.51 25.47 2.02
CA LEU A 57 -8.74 25.19 3.23
C LEU A 57 -9.17 26.01 4.43
N MET A 58 -9.74 27.19 4.22
CA MET A 58 -10.40 27.96 5.26
C MET A 58 -11.54 27.17 5.93
N VAL A 59 -12.26 26.35 5.16
CA VAL A 59 -13.43 25.59 5.63
C VAL A 59 -13.01 24.23 6.22
N VAL A 60 -12.16 23.48 5.52
CA VAL A 60 -11.86 22.08 5.86
C VAL A 60 -10.44 21.86 6.41
N GLY A 61 -9.57 22.88 6.40
CA GLY A 61 -8.15 22.73 6.72
C GLY A 61 -7.88 22.18 8.12
N ASN A 62 -8.65 22.60 9.13
CA ASN A 62 -8.53 22.06 10.49
C ASN A 62 -8.91 20.58 10.56
N PHE A 63 -9.96 20.19 9.83
CA PHE A 63 -10.40 18.81 9.77
C PHE A 63 -9.33 17.94 9.12
N ILE A 64 -8.76 18.38 7.99
CA ILE A 64 -7.66 17.68 7.33
C ILE A 64 -6.44 17.59 8.24
N ALA A 65 -6.04 18.70 8.88
CA ALA A 65 -4.96 18.74 9.87
C ALA A 65 -5.12 17.67 10.96
N SER A 66 -6.34 17.46 11.44
CA SER A 66 -6.64 16.51 12.50
C SER A 66 -6.76 15.05 12.05
N LYS A 67 -6.94 14.79 10.75
CA LYS A 67 -7.30 13.46 10.24
C LYS A 67 -6.40 12.91 9.14
N ALA A 68 -5.61 13.70 8.45
CA ALA A 68 -4.74 13.18 7.41
C ALA A 68 -3.63 12.30 8.02
N ALA A 69 -3.32 11.19 7.35
CA ALA A 69 -2.21 10.32 7.73
C ALA A 69 -0.85 11.05 7.66
N LEU A 70 -0.66 11.88 6.64
CA LEU A 70 0.52 12.70 6.39
C LEU A 70 0.09 14.04 5.77
N ILE A 71 0.69 15.14 6.23
CA ILE A 71 0.52 16.48 5.65
C ILE A 71 1.90 17.04 5.39
N VAL A 72 2.20 17.32 4.12
CA VAL A 72 3.42 18.02 3.71
C VAL A 72 3.05 19.48 3.51
N GLY A 73 3.64 20.38 4.30
CA GLY A 73 3.32 21.81 4.27
C GLY A 73 4.25 22.65 5.16
N ILE A 74 4.16 23.97 5.00
CA ILE A 74 4.91 24.93 5.82
C ILE A 74 4.10 25.18 7.11
N PRO A 75 4.68 25.07 8.32
CA PRO A 75 3.96 25.35 9.56
C PRO A 75 3.57 26.83 9.64
N THR A 76 2.27 27.09 9.86
CA THR A 76 1.71 28.45 9.99
C THR A 76 0.86 28.58 11.26
N GLY A 77 0.79 29.80 11.82
CA GLY A 77 -0.03 30.11 13.01
C GLY A 77 0.61 29.77 14.37
N ASN A 78 -0.15 30.02 15.45
CA ASN A 78 0.28 29.76 16.83
C ASN A 78 0.40 28.25 17.10
N GLY A 79 1.56 27.82 17.59
CA GLY A 79 1.81 26.42 17.97
C GLY A 79 2.34 25.51 16.85
N LYS A 80 2.84 26.07 15.73
CA LYS A 80 3.40 25.30 14.59
C LYS A 80 2.42 24.26 14.03
N GLN A 81 1.13 24.61 13.93
CA GLN A 81 0.17 23.75 13.24
C GLN A 81 0.55 23.70 11.76
N LEU A 82 0.71 22.49 11.20
CA LEU A 82 0.90 22.29 9.77
C LEU A 82 -0.44 22.54 9.07
N ARG A 83 -0.72 23.79 8.72
CA ARG A 83 -1.84 24.14 7.84
C ARG A 83 -1.29 24.31 6.43
N PRO A 84 -1.76 23.51 5.46
CA PRO A 84 -1.43 23.74 4.06
C PRO A 84 -1.98 25.12 3.65
N GLU A 85 -1.13 25.94 3.06
CA GLU A 85 -1.48 27.20 2.40
C GLU A 85 -1.00 27.05 0.95
N LEU A 86 -1.85 27.45 0.01
CA LEU A 86 -1.56 27.31 -1.42
C LEU A 86 -1.31 28.67 -2.06
N PRO A 87 -0.55 28.73 -3.16
CA PRO A 87 -0.43 29.95 -3.95
C PRO A 87 -1.81 30.49 -4.37
N THR A 88 -2.00 31.81 -4.32
CA THR A 88 -3.29 32.46 -4.64
C THR A 88 -3.74 32.30 -6.10
N ASN A 89 -2.83 31.86 -6.97
CA ASN A 89 -3.10 31.54 -8.37
C ASN A 89 -3.59 30.09 -8.60
N VAL A 90 -3.87 29.35 -7.52
CA VAL A 90 -4.63 28.10 -7.61
C VAL A 90 -6.07 28.42 -7.99
N VAL A 91 -6.51 27.89 -9.13
CA VAL A 91 -7.83 28.11 -9.70
C VAL A 91 -8.77 26.93 -9.51
N ALA A 92 -8.23 25.76 -9.15
CA ALA A 92 -9.03 24.65 -8.63
C ALA A 92 -8.20 23.76 -7.68
N LEU A 93 -8.89 23.23 -6.68
CA LEU A 93 -8.32 22.28 -5.72
C LEU A 93 -9.31 21.14 -5.51
N GLU A 94 -8.91 19.91 -5.82
CA GLU A 94 -9.63 18.72 -5.36
C GLU A 94 -8.98 18.17 -4.09
N ILE A 95 -9.81 17.81 -3.13
CA ILE A 95 -9.43 17.03 -1.96
C ILE A 95 -10.34 15.81 -1.88
N ALA A 96 -9.73 14.63 -1.90
CA ALA A 96 -10.41 13.38 -1.64
C ALA A 96 -9.83 12.75 -0.36
N MET A 97 -10.70 12.45 0.59
CA MET A 97 -10.33 11.73 1.81
C MET A 97 -10.81 10.31 1.69
N ILE A 98 -9.90 9.37 1.84
CA ILE A 98 -10.22 7.96 1.67
C ILE A 98 -10.49 7.36 3.06
N PRO A 99 -11.73 6.93 3.37
CA PRO A 99 -12.01 6.16 4.58
C PRO A 99 -11.30 4.80 4.54
N ILE A 100 -10.25 4.65 5.35
CA ILE A 100 -9.72 3.32 5.70
C ILE A 100 -10.59 2.76 6.84
N ARG A 101 -11.10 1.54 6.65
CA ARG A 101 -11.88 0.85 7.68
C ARG A 101 -11.03 0.70 8.95
N ASN A 102 -11.59 1.11 10.10
CA ASN A 102 -10.93 1.08 11.42
C ASN A 102 -9.71 1.99 11.61
N ALA A 103 -9.41 2.91 10.68
CA ALA A 103 -8.39 3.92 10.89
C ALA A 103 -8.97 5.20 11.50
N THR A 104 -8.22 5.84 12.40
CA THR A 104 -8.56 7.16 12.93
C THR A 104 -8.16 8.30 11.98
N ARG A 105 -7.39 7.97 10.94
CA ARG A 105 -6.84 8.88 9.93
C ARG A 105 -7.21 8.43 8.51
N TYR A 106 -7.28 9.39 7.59
CA TYR A 106 -7.61 9.18 6.17
C TYR A 106 -6.37 9.46 5.31
N PRO A 107 -6.06 8.64 4.29
CA PRO A 107 -5.27 9.07 3.16
C PRO A 107 -6.00 10.24 2.50
N THR A 108 -5.27 11.31 2.23
CA THR A 108 -5.83 12.50 1.59
C THR A 108 -5.08 12.72 0.29
N ILE A 109 -5.81 12.68 -0.82
CA ILE A 109 -5.29 12.99 -2.16
C ILE A 109 -5.66 14.43 -2.49
N TRP A 110 -4.72 15.13 -3.11
CA TRP A 110 -4.86 16.53 -3.50
C TRP A 110 -4.50 16.69 -4.96
N GLU A 111 -5.37 17.32 -5.73
CA GLU A 111 -5.03 17.77 -7.07
C GLU A 111 -5.12 19.29 -7.13
N VAL A 112 -3.97 19.92 -7.41
CA VAL A 112 -3.82 21.38 -7.42
C VAL A 112 -3.70 21.85 -8.87
N TYR A 113 -4.61 22.74 -9.26
CA TYR A 113 -4.65 23.31 -10.61
C TYR A 113 -4.28 24.80 -10.56
N VAL A 114 -3.17 25.15 -11.19
CA VAL A 114 -2.60 26.51 -11.16
C VAL A 114 -2.73 27.14 -12.54
N ASN A 115 -3.28 28.36 -12.61
CA ASN A 115 -3.46 29.11 -13.87
C ASN A 115 -4.23 28.35 -14.98
N THR A 116 -5.07 27.37 -14.61
CA THR A 116 -5.84 26.56 -15.57
C THR A 116 -6.95 27.38 -16.23
N PRO A 117 -7.05 27.40 -17.58
CA PRO A 117 -8.13 28.12 -18.27
C PRO A 117 -9.53 27.60 -17.90
N PRO A 118 -10.57 28.46 -17.84
CA PRO A 118 -11.92 28.06 -17.46
C PRO A 118 -12.52 26.91 -18.29
N THR A 119 -12.18 26.82 -19.58
CA THR A 119 -12.62 25.75 -20.49
C THR A 119 -12.08 24.37 -20.12
N ASN A 120 -11.04 24.30 -19.29
CA ASN A 120 -10.40 23.06 -18.88
C ASN A 120 -10.82 22.62 -17.46
N ILE A 121 -11.68 23.39 -16.77
CA ILE A 121 -12.19 23.06 -15.44
C ILE A 121 -13.12 21.84 -15.49
N THR A 122 -13.99 21.73 -16.51
CA THR A 122 -14.84 20.54 -16.69
C THR A 122 -14.00 19.28 -16.90
N TYR A 123 -12.89 19.40 -17.65
CA TYR A 123 -11.95 18.30 -17.83
C TYR A 123 -11.21 17.95 -16.54
N ALA A 124 -10.80 18.96 -15.76
CA ALA A 124 -10.20 18.77 -14.45
C ALA A 124 -11.15 18.00 -13.51
N VAL A 125 -12.43 18.40 -13.42
CA VAL A 125 -13.46 17.72 -12.61
C VAL A 125 -13.65 16.25 -13.04
N LEU A 126 -13.69 15.97 -14.34
CA LEU A 126 -13.89 14.61 -14.85
C LEU A 126 -12.66 13.72 -14.63
N ARG A 127 -11.46 14.29 -14.78
CA ARG A 127 -10.19 13.61 -14.50
C ARG A 127 -10.06 13.27 -13.02
N ALA A 128 -10.20 14.28 -12.16
CA ALA A 128 -10.31 14.16 -10.71
C ALA A 128 -11.23 13.01 -10.27
N TRP A 129 -12.48 13.03 -10.75
CA TRP A 129 -13.45 11.98 -10.47
C TRP A 129 -12.98 10.60 -10.97
N LYS A 130 -12.41 10.51 -12.17
CA LYS A 130 -11.88 9.25 -12.72
C LYS A 130 -10.73 8.72 -11.86
N ASP A 131 -9.78 9.57 -11.51
CA ASP A 131 -8.56 9.20 -10.78
C ASP A 131 -8.91 8.78 -9.34
N TYR A 132 -9.85 9.47 -8.69
CA TYR A 132 -10.45 9.05 -7.42
C TYR A 132 -11.16 7.68 -7.52
N ASN A 133 -12.03 7.47 -8.50
CA ASN A 133 -12.74 6.18 -8.63
C ASN A 133 -11.78 5.05 -9.01
N THR A 134 -10.71 5.34 -9.74
CA THR A 134 -9.63 4.38 -9.99
C THR A 134 -8.96 4.02 -8.67
N ALA A 135 -8.52 5.01 -7.88
CA ALA A 135 -7.90 4.77 -6.57
C ALA A 135 -8.83 4.03 -5.59
N ARG A 136 -10.14 4.33 -5.59
CA ARG A 136 -11.15 3.67 -4.76
C ARG A 136 -11.46 2.24 -5.23
N ALA A 137 -11.43 1.98 -6.54
CA ALA A 137 -11.59 0.63 -7.07
C ALA A 137 -10.44 -0.30 -6.63
N PHE A 138 -9.25 0.24 -6.39
CA PHE A 138 -8.13 -0.48 -5.76
C PHE A 138 -8.29 -0.69 -4.24
N GLN A 139 -9.39 -0.25 -3.61
CA GLN A 139 -9.56 -0.24 -2.15
C GLN A 139 -10.78 -1.02 -1.63
N GLN A 140 -11.23 -2.05 -2.34
CA GLN A 140 -12.02 -3.11 -1.70
C GLN A 140 -11.05 -4.09 -1.03
N TYR A 141 -10.56 -3.70 0.14
CA TYR A 141 -9.57 -4.47 0.88
C TYR A 141 -10.13 -5.82 1.34
N GLY A 142 -9.54 -6.91 0.85
CA GLY A 142 -9.71 -8.26 1.38
C GLY A 142 -9.04 -8.40 2.75
N SER A 143 -7.99 -7.63 3.05
CA SER A 143 -7.32 -7.60 4.34
C SER A 143 -6.93 -6.18 4.85
N SER A 144 -6.85 -6.02 6.17
CA SER A 144 -6.38 -4.82 6.87
C SER A 144 -5.01 -5.10 7.47
N LEU A 145 -4.00 -4.32 7.08
CA LEU A 145 -2.61 -4.52 7.49
C LEU A 145 -2.14 -3.46 8.49
N SER A 146 -1.44 -3.91 9.53
CA SER A 146 -0.68 -3.08 10.47
C SER A 146 0.74 -3.62 10.56
N VAL A 147 1.72 -2.72 10.48
CA VAL A 147 3.15 -3.06 10.56
C VAL A 147 3.82 -2.10 11.52
N ASN A 148 4.58 -2.63 12.47
CA ASN A 148 5.44 -1.88 13.38
C ASN A 148 6.86 -2.42 13.29
N ILE A 149 7.82 -1.54 13.01
CA ILE A 149 9.24 -1.90 12.87
C ILE A 149 10.01 -1.10 13.91
N GLN A 150 10.80 -1.79 14.74
CA GLN A 150 11.64 -1.20 15.78
C GLN A 150 13.08 -1.65 15.62
N GLY A 151 14.03 -0.73 15.77
CA GLY A 151 15.46 -1.04 15.73
C GLY A 151 16.06 -1.22 14.33
N PHE A 152 15.23 -1.34 13.29
CA PHE A 152 15.68 -1.36 11.90
C PHE A 152 15.51 0.01 11.23
N ASN A 153 16.52 0.42 10.47
CA ASN A 153 16.49 1.64 9.66
C ASN A 153 16.00 1.31 8.25
N TYR A 154 15.06 2.11 7.74
CA TYR A 154 14.59 1.97 6.36
C TYR A 154 15.72 2.25 5.36
N VAL A 155 15.87 1.36 4.38
CA VAL A 155 16.87 1.46 3.32
C VAL A 155 16.24 1.98 2.03
N GLY A 156 15.14 1.36 1.62
CA GLY A 156 14.53 1.59 0.31
C GLY A 156 13.51 0.52 -0.01
N HIS A 157 13.03 0.49 -1.25
CA HIS A 157 12.01 -0.46 -1.69
C HIS A 157 12.21 -0.89 -3.13
N VAL A 158 11.63 -2.05 -3.44
CA VAL A 158 11.26 -2.45 -4.78
C VAL A 158 9.79 -2.08 -4.99
N GLY A 159 9.52 -1.26 -6.00
CA GLY A 159 8.16 -0.84 -6.36
C GLY A 159 7.30 -1.99 -6.86
N TRP A 160 6.01 -1.74 -7.04
CA TRP A 160 5.05 -2.76 -7.46
C TRP A 160 5.33 -3.28 -8.88
N TYR A 161 5.64 -4.57 -8.98
CA TYR A 161 5.55 -5.33 -10.22
C TYR A 161 4.24 -6.10 -10.23
N ALA A 162 3.54 -6.14 -11.35
CA ALA A 162 2.25 -6.80 -11.44
C ALA A 162 2.16 -7.68 -12.69
N THR A 163 1.53 -8.85 -12.55
CA THR A 163 1.23 -9.75 -13.66
C THR A 163 -0.23 -10.15 -13.63
N ASN A 164 -0.81 -10.30 -14.82
CA ASN A 164 -2.22 -10.58 -15.02
C ASN A 164 -2.41 -11.99 -15.58
N THR A 165 -3.52 -12.62 -15.23
CA THR A 165 -4.02 -13.82 -15.90
C THR A 165 -5.38 -13.52 -16.53
N TYR A 166 -5.65 -14.15 -17.67
CA TYR A 166 -6.85 -13.93 -18.46
C TYR A 166 -7.62 -15.23 -18.61
N ASP A 167 -8.95 -15.15 -18.74
CA ASP A 167 -9.79 -16.30 -19.05
C ASP A 167 -9.58 -16.77 -20.51
N TRP A 168 -10.25 -17.87 -20.90
CA TRP A 168 -10.19 -18.41 -22.26
C TRP A 168 -10.68 -17.44 -23.35
N TYR A 169 -11.36 -16.36 -22.97
CA TYR A 169 -11.90 -15.34 -23.86
C TYR A 169 -11.09 -14.03 -23.83
N GLY A 170 -9.98 -14.00 -23.10
CA GLY A 170 -9.10 -12.83 -22.98
C GLY A 170 -9.58 -11.76 -21.99
N ASN A 171 -10.57 -12.05 -21.14
CA ASN A 171 -10.98 -11.14 -20.07
C ASN A 171 -10.04 -11.26 -18.87
N LEU A 172 -9.73 -10.15 -18.21
CA LEU A 172 -8.92 -10.16 -16.99
C LEU A 172 -9.60 -11.01 -15.91
N ALA A 173 -8.94 -12.09 -15.49
CA ALA A 173 -9.47 -13.05 -14.53
C ALA A 173 -8.78 -12.93 -13.16
N GLY A 174 -7.52 -12.52 -13.14
CA GLY A 174 -6.78 -12.32 -11.90
C GLY A 174 -5.56 -11.45 -12.10
N GLN A 175 -5.08 -10.88 -11.00
CA GLN A 175 -3.87 -10.08 -10.94
C GLN A 175 -3.11 -10.42 -9.66
N GLN A 176 -1.79 -10.55 -9.78
CA GLN A 176 -0.88 -10.52 -8.65
C GLN A 176 0.03 -9.31 -8.76
N ALA A 177 0.47 -8.78 -7.62
CA ALA A 177 1.46 -7.73 -7.56
C ALA A 177 2.42 -7.90 -6.37
N LEU A 178 3.70 -7.63 -6.58
CA LEU A 178 4.77 -7.80 -5.59
C LEU A 178 5.46 -6.45 -5.34
N SER A 179 5.62 -6.10 -4.06
CA SER A 179 6.55 -5.05 -3.63
C SER A 179 7.32 -5.52 -2.40
N VAL A 180 8.47 -4.91 -2.15
CA VAL A 180 9.32 -5.29 -1.00
C VAL A 180 9.93 -4.03 -0.40
N ASP A 181 9.76 -3.85 0.90
CA ASP A 181 10.43 -2.81 1.66
C ASP A 181 11.65 -3.41 2.38
N PHE A 182 12.79 -2.74 2.29
CA PHE A 182 14.05 -3.20 2.87
C PHE A 182 14.45 -2.32 4.05
N TYR A 183 14.89 -2.96 5.11
CA TYR A 183 15.41 -2.29 6.30
C TYR A 183 16.71 -2.95 6.73
N TYR A 184 17.53 -2.24 7.50
CA TYR A 184 18.74 -2.81 8.04
C TYR A 184 18.96 -2.40 9.51
N THR A 185 19.59 -3.29 10.25
CA THR A 185 20.26 -2.99 11.50
C THR A 185 21.63 -3.64 11.48
N PHE A 186 22.44 -3.39 12.50
CA PHE A 186 23.76 -3.97 12.59
C PHE A 186 24.23 -4.08 14.03
N TYR A 187 24.96 -5.15 14.31
CA TYR A 187 25.55 -5.38 15.62
C TYR A 187 27.07 -5.19 15.54
N TYR A 188 27.58 -4.32 16.39
CA TYR A 188 29.01 -4.05 16.53
C TYR A 188 29.67 -5.15 17.38
N ILE A 189 30.62 -5.88 16.80
CA ILE A 189 31.49 -6.80 17.56
C ILE A 189 32.89 -6.19 17.76
N THR A 190 33.49 -5.62 16.71
CA THR A 190 34.78 -4.89 16.77
C THR A 190 34.87 -3.85 15.64
N ALA A 191 35.83 -2.91 15.72
CA ALA A 191 35.98 -1.74 14.82
C ALA A 191 36.15 -2.02 13.31
N LYS A 192 36.16 -3.29 12.86
CA LYS A 192 36.28 -3.67 11.44
C LYS A 192 35.29 -4.72 10.95
N ASN A 193 34.53 -5.39 11.83
CA ASN A 193 33.65 -6.51 11.48
C ASN A 193 32.27 -6.34 12.14
N ASN A 194 31.38 -5.63 11.44
CA ASN A 194 29.98 -5.53 11.84
C ASN A 194 29.19 -6.68 11.21
N TYR A 195 28.28 -7.24 11.99
CA TYR A 195 27.23 -8.10 11.44
C TYR A 195 26.10 -7.22 10.97
N TYR A 196 25.75 -7.29 9.69
CA TYR A 196 24.60 -6.58 9.14
C TYR A 196 23.41 -7.52 9.10
N PHE A 197 22.24 -7.00 9.43
CA PHE A 197 20.99 -7.72 9.35
C PHE A 197 20.06 -6.93 8.46
N PHE A 198 19.63 -7.55 7.37
CA PHE A 198 18.69 -6.98 6.43
C PHE A 198 17.36 -7.66 6.60
N LEU A 199 16.33 -6.87 6.83
CA LEU A 199 14.95 -7.29 6.90
C LEU A 199 14.30 -7.00 5.55
N ASN A 200 13.72 -8.01 4.93
CA ASN A 200 12.86 -7.82 3.77
C ASN A 200 11.41 -7.99 4.20
N LEU A 201 10.61 -6.95 4.00
CA LEU A 201 9.18 -6.97 4.25
C LEU A 201 8.48 -7.07 2.90
N VAL A 202 8.11 -8.29 2.53
CA VAL A 202 7.46 -8.59 1.25
C VAL A 202 5.98 -8.28 1.36
N LYS A 203 5.39 -7.69 0.32
CA LYS A 203 3.95 -7.49 0.16
C LYS A 203 3.53 -8.11 -1.16
N HIS A 204 2.67 -9.12 -1.09
CA HIS A 204 2.14 -9.80 -2.25
C HIS A 204 0.62 -9.64 -2.29
N ASP A 205 0.15 -8.80 -3.22
CA ASP A 205 -1.25 -8.56 -3.47
C ASP A 205 -1.78 -9.55 -4.48
N VAL A 206 -2.89 -10.21 -4.16
CA VAL A 206 -3.61 -11.09 -5.10
C VAL A 206 -5.08 -10.72 -5.17
N THR A 207 -5.58 -10.54 -6.39
CA THR A 207 -6.96 -10.11 -6.67
C THR A 207 -7.55 -10.95 -7.78
N GLY A 208 -8.72 -11.55 -7.52
CA GLY A 208 -9.51 -12.25 -8.54
C GLY A 208 -10.67 -11.40 -9.03
N PHE A 209 -11.06 -11.55 -10.30
CA PHE A 209 -12.10 -10.72 -10.93
C PHE A 209 -13.27 -11.55 -11.46
N PRO A 210 -14.49 -10.97 -11.48
CA PRO A 210 -15.61 -11.57 -12.20
C PRO A 210 -15.40 -11.46 -13.71
N THR A 211 -15.64 -12.56 -14.42
CA THR A 211 -15.65 -12.58 -15.88
C THR A 211 -17.05 -12.90 -16.40
N HIS A 212 -17.40 -12.36 -17.56
CA HIS A 212 -18.76 -12.47 -18.10
C HIS A 212 -19.15 -13.91 -18.47
N LEU A 213 -18.22 -14.69 -19.04
CA LEU A 213 -18.49 -16.03 -19.57
C LEU A 213 -17.85 -17.17 -18.77
N SER A 214 -16.71 -16.92 -18.13
CA SER A 214 -15.97 -17.91 -17.35
C SER A 214 -16.26 -17.82 -15.85
N GLY A 215 -17.21 -16.97 -15.45
CA GLY A 215 -17.64 -16.81 -14.06
C GLY A 215 -16.65 -16.04 -13.20
N ALA A 216 -16.87 -16.10 -11.89
CA ALA A 216 -16.03 -15.46 -10.88
C ALA A 216 -14.70 -16.21 -10.70
N PHE A 217 -13.58 -15.52 -10.89
CA PHE A 217 -12.26 -16.03 -10.52
C PHE A 217 -11.84 -15.47 -9.18
N THR A 218 -11.41 -16.33 -8.27
CA THR A 218 -10.90 -15.95 -6.96
C THR A 218 -9.48 -16.48 -6.76
N PRO A 219 -8.66 -15.83 -5.90
CA PRO A 219 -7.37 -16.39 -5.51
C PRO A 219 -7.54 -17.79 -4.94
N CYS A 220 -6.63 -18.71 -5.26
CA CYS A 220 -6.62 -20.07 -4.74
C CYS A 220 -5.39 -20.33 -3.90
N VAL A 221 -4.24 -20.05 -4.49
CA VAL A 221 -2.93 -20.25 -3.89
C VAL A 221 -2.06 -19.06 -4.24
N ALA A 222 -1.27 -18.60 -3.28
CA ALA A 222 -0.16 -17.68 -3.52
C ALA A 222 1.12 -18.27 -2.95
N THR A 223 2.25 -17.94 -3.53
CA THR A 223 3.55 -18.44 -3.11
C THR A 223 4.55 -17.30 -3.22
N GLU A 224 5.37 -17.17 -2.19
CA GLU A 224 6.49 -16.23 -2.12
C GLU A 224 7.71 -17.05 -1.73
N ALA A 225 8.84 -16.81 -2.39
CA ALA A 225 10.08 -17.50 -2.09
C ALA A 225 11.25 -16.54 -2.22
N VAL A 226 12.12 -16.52 -1.21
CA VAL A 226 13.34 -15.73 -1.21
C VAL A 226 14.55 -16.65 -1.28
N ASN A 227 15.57 -16.22 -2.01
CA ASN A 227 16.83 -16.92 -2.15
C ASN A 227 17.99 -15.94 -1.97
N GLY A 228 18.63 -15.98 -0.82
CA GLY A 228 19.84 -15.21 -0.49
C GLY A 228 21.14 -15.88 -0.95
N TYR A 229 21.08 -16.91 -1.81
CA TYR A 229 22.25 -17.53 -2.45
C TYR A 229 23.39 -17.93 -1.51
N THR A 230 23.08 -18.46 -0.32
CA THR A 230 24.10 -18.82 0.70
C THR A 230 25.14 -19.79 0.17
N SER A 231 24.77 -20.72 -0.73
CA SER A 231 25.73 -21.63 -1.35
C SER A 231 26.77 -20.94 -2.24
N LYS A 232 26.44 -19.77 -2.82
CA LYS A 232 27.39 -18.93 -3.55
C LYS A 232 28.11 -17.93 -2.64
N TRP A 233 27.41 -17.42 -1.64
CA TRP A 233 27.88 -16.41 -0.69
C TRP A 233 27.68 -16.91 0.75
N PRO A 234 28.60 -17.73 1.29
CA PRO A 234 28.42 -18.39 2.60
C PRO A 234 28.26 -17.43 3.78
N GLY A 235 28.65 -16.17 3.62
CA GLY A 235 28.44 -15.11 4.60
C GLY A 235 27.02 -14.54 4.63
N GLN A 236 26.17 -14.77 3.61
CA GLN A 236 24.76 -14.39 3.62
C GLN A 236 23.96 -15.55 4.20
N VAL A 237 23.41 -15.41 5.41
CA VAL A 237 22.74 -16.49 6.13
C VAL A 237 21.30 -16.10 6.39
N LEU A 238 20.35 -16.95 6.02
CA LEU A 238 18.95 -16.79 6.44
C LEU A 238 18.88 -16.93 7.97
N PHE A 239 18.61 -15.82 8.64
CA PHE A 239 18.70 -15.71 10.10
C PHE A 239 17.35 -15.98 10.76
N TYR A 240 16.28 -15.42 10.20
CA TYR A 240 14.94 -15.57 10.73
C TYR A 240 13.91 -15.34 9.61
N SER A 241 12.73 -15.92 9.73
CA SER A 241 11.60 -15.65 8.84
C SER A 241 10.30 -15.66 9.61
N ALA A 242 9.25 -15.03 9.10
CA ALA A 242 7.92 -15.02 9.67
C ALA A 242 6.84 -14.76 8.60
N PRO A 243 5.63 -15.30 8.75
CA PRO A 243 5.26 -16.30 9.75
C PRO A 243 5.92 -17.67 9.46
N ILE A 244 6.24 -18.43 10.51
CA ILE A 244 6.79 -19.79 10.39
C ILE A 244 5.74 -20.86 10.69
N GLY A 245 6.04 -22.12 10.35
CA GLY A 245 5.15 -23.25 10.55
C GLY A 245 3.99 -23.26 9.57
N GLY A 246 2.78 -23.52 10.06
CA GLY A 246 1.58 -23.48 9.23
C GLY A 246 0.33 -23.22 10.04
N SER A 247 -0.71 -22.78 9.36
CA SER A 247 -2.01 -22.53 9.97
C SER A 247 -3.16 -22.82 9.03
N SER A 248 -4.35 -22.94 9.60
CA SER A 248 -5.58 -23.21 8.88
C SER A 248 -6.71 -22.25 9.27
N ASN A 249 -7.47 -21.82 8.28
CA ASN A 249 -8.64 -20.94 8.34
C ASN A 249 -8.43 -19.67 9.17
N GLN A 250 -7.27 -19.03 9.02
CA GLN A 250 -6.96 -17.82 9.77
C GLN A 250 -7.62 -16.59 9.14
N VAL A 251 -8.24 -15.81 10.00
CA VAL A 251 -8.77 -14.47 9.67
C VAL A 251 -7.87 -13.37 10.22
N THR A 252 -6.93 -13.71 11.10
CA THR A 252 -5.90 -12.80 11.61
C THR A 252 -4.55 -13.50 11.52
N ILE A 253 -3.59 -12.85 10.89
CA ILE A 253 -2.19 -13.27 10.87
C ILE A 253 -1.44 -12.27 11.72
N SER A 254 -0.80 -12.73 12.77
CA SER A 254 0.07 -11.90 13.57
C SER A 254 1.34 -12.65 13.91
N TYR A 255 2.47 -11.97 13.73
CA TYR A 255 3.75 -12.46 14.24
C TYR A 255 4.43 -11.33 15.00
N GLU A 256 4.76 -11.65 16.25
CA GLU A 256 5.60 -10.83 17.11
C GLU A 256 7.02 -11.41 17.02
N GLU A 257 8.05 -10.54 17.04
CA GLU A 257 9.45 -10.93 17.26
C GLU A 257 10.22 -11.60 16.09
N ILE A 258 10.09 -11.10 14.85
CA ILE A 258 11.18 -11.30 13.87
C ILE A 258 12.23 -10.21 14.09
N GLY A 259 13.38 -10.56 14.69
CA GLY A 259 14.33 -9.56 15.12
C GLY A 259 15.56 -10.07 15.88
N LEU A 260 16.37 -9.13 16.38
CA LEU A 260 17.56 -9.42 17.19
C LEU A 260 17.17 -9.46 18.67
N PHE A 261 17.63 -10.51 19.37
CA PHE A 261 17.25 -10.83 20.76
C PHE A 261 17.10 -9.58 21.66
N GLY A 262 15.85 -9.26 22.02
CA GLY A 262 15.51 -8.42 23.18
C GLY A 262 15.20 -6.94 22.95
N LYS A 263 15.36 -6.36 21.74
CA LYS A 263 14.99 -4.93 21.48
C LYS A 263 14.60 -4.54 20.05
N GLU A 264 15.09 -5.24 19.03
CA GLU A 264 14.90 -4.85 17.62
C GLU A 264 14.07 -5.91 16.93
N GLY A 265 13.02 -5.52 16.20
CA GLY A 265 12.20 -6.48 15.48
C GLY A 265 10.99 -5.87 14.79
N VAL A 266 10.23 -6.75 14.15
CA VAL A 266 9.02 -6.41 13.42
C VAL A 266 7.83 -7.11 14.05
N VAL A 267 6.74 -6.36 14.15
CA VAL A 267 5.42 -6.89 14.43
C VAL A 267 4.54 -6.62 13.22
N VAL A 268 3.94 -7.66 12.68
CA VAL A 268 2.93 -7.55 11.63
C VAL A 268 1.63 -8.12 12.15
N GLY A 269 0.55 -7.38 11.90
CA GLY A 269 -0.82 -7.82 12.12
C GLY A 269 -1.64 -7.59 10.87
N GLU A 270 -2.09 -8.65 10.22
CA GLU A 270 -2.99 -8.65 9.08
C GLU A 270 -4.34 -9.23 9.53
N THR A 271 -5.45 -8.59 9.14
CA THR A 271 -6.81 -9.09 9.38
C THR A 271 -7.54 -9.27 8.06
N ILE A 272 -7.86 -10.50 7.70
CA ILE A 272 -8.62 -10.86 6.51
C ILE A 272 -10.10 -10.65 6.80
N THR A 273 -10.72 -9.79 6.01
CA THR A 273 -12.11 -9.36 6.18
C THR A 273 -13.10 -10.13 5.30
N GLN A 274 -12.60 -10.87 4.30
CA GLN A 274 -13.40 -11.70 3.39
C GLN A 274 -12.75 -13.08 3.22
N GLY A 275 -13.39 -14.12 3.74
CA GLY A 275 -12.81 -15.47 3.72
C GLY A 275 -11.73 -15.67 4.79
N SER A 276 -10.83 -16.61 4.56
CA SER A 276 -9.69 -16.91 5.44
C SER A 276 -8.52 -17.44 4.64
N VAL A 277 -7.34 -17.51 5.24
CA VAL A 277 -6.14 -18.08 4.59
C VAL A 277 -5.50 -19.16 5.46
N ASN A 278 -4.97 -20.18 4.80
CA ASN A 278 -4.04 -21.14 5.36
C ASN A 278 -2.63 -20.74 4.91
N TRP A 279 -1.60 -21.06 5.69
CA TRP A 279 -0.24 -20.98 5.19
C TRP A 279 0.57 -22.20 5.58
N ASN A 280 1.61 -22.45 4.80
CA ASN A 280 2.69 -23.36 5.12
C ASN A 280 4.01 -22.69 4.78
N TYR A 281 4.97 -22.80 5.69
CA TYR A 281 6.32 -22.27 5.55
C TYR A 281 7.33 -23.41 5.41
N LEU A 282 8.21 -23.30 4.42
CA LEU A 282 9.34 -24.20 4.21
C LEU A 282 10.62 -23.38 4.17
N SER A 283 11.65 -23.86 4.86
CA SER A 283 12.96 -23.22 4.89
C SER A 283 14.05 -24.22 4.54
N ASN A 284 15.05 -23.74 3.80
CA ASN A 284 16.33 -24.40 3.61
C ASN A 284 17.45 -23.40 3.98
N PRO A 285 17.75 -23.26 5.29
CA PRO A 285 18.73 -22.28 5.77
C PRO A 285 20.14 -22.49 5.22
N ILE A 286 20.51 -23.72 4.84
CA ILE A 286 21.82 -24.06 4.27
C ILE A 286 22.02 -23.37 2.91
N GLU A 287 20.94 -23.26 2.13
CA GLU A 287 20.94 -22.59 0.83
C GLU A 287 20.51 -21.12 0.91
N GLY A 288 20.12 -20.64 2.10
CA GLY A 288 19.57 -19.29 2.29
C GLY A 288 18.22 -19.11 1.61
N GLN A 289 17.42 -20.16 1.58
CA GLN A 289 16.14 -20.18 0.87
C GLN A 289 14.98 -20.35 1.84
N ASP A 290 13.90 -19.67 1.54
CA ASP A 290 12.61 -19.92 2.17
C ASP A 290 11.44 -19.80 1.18
N LYS A 291 10.30 -20.29 1.63
CA LYS A 291 9.09 -20.34 0.82
C LYS A 291 7.85 -20.34 1.71
N TRP A 292 6.95 -19.42 1.41
CA TRP A 292 5.58 -19.43 1.90
C TRP A 292 4.64 -19.96 0.83
N THR A 293 3.61 -20.67 1.25
CA THR A 293 2.50 -21.06 0.39
C THR A 293 1.22 -20.78 1.14
N TRP A 294 0.43 -19.86 0.60
CA TRP A 294 -0.85 -19.43 1.13
C TRP A 294 -1.97 -20.08 0.34
N THR A 295 -2.97 -20.61 1.02
CA THR A 295 -4.17 -21.17 0.41
C THR A 295 -5.39 -20.41 0.89
N PHE A 296 -6.17 -19.88 -0.05
CA PHE A 296 -7.34 -19.06 0.25
C PHE A 296 -8.58 -19.94 0.40
N ASN A 297 -9.34 -19.73 1.49
CA ASN A 297 -10.61 -20.43 1.72
C ASN A 297 -11.78 -19.44 1.72
N ASN A 298 -12.79 -19.73 0.90
CA ASN A 298 -13.92 -18.85 0.62
C ASN A 298 -13.52 -17.39 0.29
N PRO A 299 -12.54 -17.18 -0.60
CA PRO A 299 -12.19 -15.84 -1.06
C PRO A 299 -13.31 -15.22 -1.91
N SER A 300 -13.29 -13.89 -2.04
CA SER A 300 -14.21 -13.14 -2.89
C SER A 300 -13.53 -12.61 -4.13
N THR A 301 -14.33 -12.32 -5.15
CA THR A 301 -13.89 -11.49 -6.29
C THR A 301 -13.82 -10.03 -5.88
N ASP A 302 -13.04 -9.25 -6.63
CA ASP A 302 -12.80 -7.81 -6.46
C ASP A 302 -12.21 -7.42 -5.09
N ALA A 303 -11.83 -8.41 -4.28
CA ALA A 303 -11.12 -8.22 -3.03
C ALA A 303 -9.62 -8.47 -3.24
N THR A 304 -8.80 -7.48 -2.87
CA THR A 304 -7.34 -7.64 -2.86
C THR A 304 -6.88 -8.18 -1.52
N TYR A 305 -6.18 -9.30 -1.54
CA TYR A 305 -5.56 -9.90 -0.36
C TYR A 305 -4.08 -9.56 -0.35
N THR A 306 -3.61 -8.85 0.67
CA THR A 306 -2.21 -8.46 0.83
C THR A 306 -1.52 -9.39 1.82
N LEU A 307 -0.72 -10.32 1.31
CA LEU A 307 0.07 -11.25 2.11
C LEU A 307 1.41 -10.62 2.47
N VAL A 308 1.84 -10.75 3.73
CA VAL A 308 3.04 -10.06 4.23
C VAL A 308 4.01 -11.01 4.94
N PRO A 309 4.75 -11.86 4.19
CA PRO A 309 5.89 -12.56 4.75
C PRO A 309 7.08 -11.62 4.96
N ALA A 310 7.94 -11.97 5.91
CA ALA A 310 9.16 -11.25 6.22
C ALA A 310 10.30 -12.21 6.53
N ASP A 311 11.51 -11.85 6.14
CA ASP A 311 12.74 -12.57 6.44
C ASP A 311 13.86 -11.61 6.87
N ILE A 312 14.81 -12.16 7.60
CA ILE A 312 16.04 -11.48 7.99
C ILE A 312 17.20 -12.29 7.45
N PHE A 313 18.05 -11.65 6.65
CA PHE A 313 19.36 -12.17 6.30
C PHE A 313 20.44 -11.51 7.14
N GLN A 314 21.32 -12.33 7.71
CA GLN A 314 22.53 -11.89 8.39
C GLN A 314 23.72 -11.98 7.44
N LEU A 315 24.51 -10.91 7.37
CA LEU A 315 25.83 -10.90 6.73
C LEU A 315 26.91 -11.15 7.79
N ASN A 316 27.51 -12.34 7.76
CA ASN A 316 28.59 -12.75 8.65
C ASN A 316 29.96 -12.33 8.09
N PRO A 317 30.59 -11.27 8.61
CA PRO A 317 31.80 -10.68 8.03
C PRO A 317 33.03 -11.61 8.02
N ASN A 318 32.96 -12.75 8.71
CA ASN A 318 34.04 -13.74 8.76
C ASN A 318 33.99 -14.74 7.59
N LEU A 319 32.98 -14.68 6.73
CA LEU A 319 32.79 -15.57 5.59
C LEU A 319 32.68 -14.79 4.27
N PRO A 320 33.01 -15.40 3.11
CA PRO A 320 32.87 -14.76 1.81
C PRO A 320 31.42 -14.32 1.53
N GLY A 321 31.24 -13.09 1.05
CA GLY A 321 29.90 -12.49 0.86
C GLY A 321 29.24 -12.04 2.17
N GLY A 322 29.98 -11.99 3.27
CA GLY A 322 29.50 -11.56 4.58
C GLY A 322 29.55 -10.06 4.86
N GLN A 323 29.71 -9.25 3.82
CA GLN A 323 29.68 -7.80 3.85
C GLN A 323 28.69 -7.31 2.81
N PRO A 324 28.05 -6.15 3.00
CA PRO A 324 27.11 -5.62 2.01
C PRO A 324 27.70 -5.55 0.60
N PRO A 325 26.87 -5.74 -0.44
CA PRO A 325 25.41 -5.87 -0.38
C PRO A 325 24.92 -7.26 0.04
N LEU A 326 23.68 -7.33 0.54
CA LEU A 326 22.90 -8.57 0.48
C LEU A 326 22.43 -8.74 -0.97
N ILE A 327 22.74 -9.89 -1.56
CA ILE A 327 22.28 -10.26 -2.90
C ILE A 327 21.21 -11.35 -2.78
N GLU A 328 20.02 -11.09 -3.32
CA GLU A 328 18.92 -12.06 -3.25
C GLU A 328 17.98 -11.98 -4.43
N THR A 329 17.19 -13.05 -4.60
CA THR A 329 16.07 -13.08 -5.55
C THR A 329 14.79 -13.43 -4.83
N ILE A 330 13.77 -12.59 -5.06
CA ILE A 330 12.44 -12.70 -4.47
C ILE A 330 11.48 -13.08 -5.60
N ASN A 331 10.71 -14.14 -5.38
CA ASN A 331 9.78 -14.67 -6.36
C ASN A 331 8.37 -14.67 -5.80
N SER A 332 7.39 -14.32 -6.62
CA SER A 332 5.98 -14.50 -6.29
C SER A 332 5.20 -15.15 -7.42
N THR A 333 4.31 -16.06 -7.05
CA THR A 333 3.33 -16.67 -7.95
C THR A 333 1.97 -16.72 -7.30
N ALA A 334 0.92 -16.63 -8.13
CA ALA A 334 -0.45 -16.79 -7.70
C ALA A 334 -1.18 -17.74 -8.64
N LEU A 335 -2.20 -18.41 -8.11
CA LEU A 335 -3.11 -19.26 -8.85
C LEU A 335 -4.53 -18.78 -8.57
N PHE A 336 -5.30 -18.63 -9.64
CA PHE A 336 -6.70 -18.23 -9.61
C PHE A 336 -7.56 -19.39 -10.10
N GLY A 337 -8.77 -19.45 -9.56
CA GLY A 337 -9.73 -20.50 -9.87
C GLY A 337 -11.15 -20.00 -9.90
N ASN A 338 -12.00 -20.76 -10.59
CA ASN A 338 -13.44 -20.54 -10.68
C ASN A 338 -14.17 -21.86 -10.33
N TYR A 339 -15.43 -21.99 -10.78
CA TYR A 339 -16.23 -23.21 -10.57
C TYR A 339 -15.63 -24.51 -11.15
N LEU A 340 -14.61 -24.41 -12.03
CA LEU A 340 -13.88 -25.56 -12.59
C LEU A 340 -12.64 -25.96 -11.76
N GLY A 341 -12.29 -25.19 -10.73
CA GLY A 341 -11.12 -25.42 -9.88
C GLY A 341 -10.04 -24.34 -10.03
N CYS A 342 -8.83 -24.64 -9.55
CA CYS A 342 -7.69 -23.72 -9.51
C CYS A 342 -6.66 -24.08 -10.58
N PHE A 343 -6.50 -23.26 -11.60
CA PHE A 343 -5.68 -23.60 -12.77
C PHE A 343 -5.12 -22.40 -13.55
N ASN A 344 -5.59 -21.17 -13.31
CA ASN A 344 -5.10 -19.99 -14.00
C ASN A 344 -3.97 -19.33 -13.23
N ALA A 345 -2.74 -19.46 -13.72
CA ALA A 345 -1.57 -18.80 -13.16
C ALA A 345 -1.14 -17.62 -14.05
N PRO A 346 -0.89 -16.42 -13.51
CA PRO A 346 -0.13 -15.39 -14.21
C PRO A 346 1.33 -15.83 -14.36
N SER A 347 2.09 -15.09 -15.16
CA SER A 347 3.55 -15.17 -15.13
C SER A 347 4.11 -14.92 -13.73
N THR A 348 5.14 -15.69 -13.37
CA THR A 348 5.91 -15.49 -12.13
C THR A 348 6.56 -14.12 -12.12
N ILE A 349 6.45 -13.41 -10.99
CA ILE A 349 7.25 -12.22 -10.74
C ILE A 349 8.55 -12.69 -10.09
N SER A 350 9.69 -12.26 -10.62
CA SER A 350 11.02 -12.55 -10.07
C SER A 350 11.84 -11.27 -10.07
N VAL A 351 12.35 -10.87 -8.91
CA VAL A 351 13.17 -9.66 -8.75
C VAL A 351 14.46 -10.03 -8.05
N THR A 352 15.59 -9.74 -8.69
CA THR A 352 16.93 -9.87 -8.09
C THR A 352 17.44 -8.51 -7.68
N VAL A 353 17.92 -8.37 -6.45
CA VAL A 353 18.36 -7.10 -5.87
C VAL A 353 19.73 -7.21 -5.20
N ASP A 354 20.42 -6.06 -5.17
CA ASP A 354 21.54 -5.78 -4.28
C ASP A 354 21.07 -4.77 -3.21
N VAL A 355 21.14 -5.14 -1.94
CA VAL A 355 20.71 -4.32 -0.81
C VAL A 355 21.93 -3.86 -0.01
N TYR A 356 22.20 -2.56 -0.05
CA TYR A 356 23.21 -1.90 0.79
C TYR A 356 22.52 -1.22 1.97
N PRO A 357 23.24 -0.90 3.06
CA PRO A 357 22.66 -0.12 4.18
C PRO A 357 22.09 1.25 3.79
N THR A 358 22.41 1.76 2.60
CA THR A 358 22.03 3.09 2.13
C THR A 358 21.17 3.10 0.87
N SER A 359 21.00 1.96 0.20
CA SER A 359 20.31 1.90 -1.09
C SER A 359 19.93 0.46 -1.48
N VAL A 360 18.84 0.34 -2.23
CA VAL A 360 18.45 -0.90 -2.92
C VAL A 360 18.66 -0.71 -4.42
N THR A 361 19.30 -1.67 -5.08
CA THR A 361 19.47 -1.68 -6.53
C THR A 361 18.82 -2.93 -7.12
N VAL A 362 17.94 -2.75 -8.10
CA VAL A 362 17.36 -3.86 -8.86
C VAL A 362 18.32 -4.29 -9.95
N ILE A 363 18.77 -5.55 -9.92
CA ILE A 363 19.72 -6.11 -10.88
C ILE A 363 18.97 -6.66 -12.09
N SER A 364 17.90 -7.40 -11.86
CA SER A 364 17.08 -7.98 -12.91
C SER A 364 15.65 -8.23 -12.44
N THR A 365 14.73 -8.20 -13.39
CA THR A 365 13.31 -8.46 -13.17
C THR A 365 12.76 -9.34 -14.29
N SER A 366 11.88 -10.27 -13.94
CA SER A 366 11.04 -11.01 -14.86
C SER A 366 9.59 -10.90 -14.40
N THR A 367 8.69 -10.59 -15.32
CA THR A 367 7.23 -10.45 -15.10
C THR A 367 6.48 -10.96 -16.31
#